data_AF-F0FZP4-F1
#
_entry.id   AF-F0FZP4-F1
#
_cell.length_a   1.000
_cell.length_b   1.000
_cell.length_c   1.000
_cell.angle_alpha   90.00
_cell.angle_beta   90.00
_cell.angle_gamma   90.00
#
_symmetry.space_group_name_H-M   'P 1'
#
loop_
_entity.id
_entity.type
_entity.pdbx_description
1 polymer ?
#
loop_
_entity_poly.entity_id
_entity_poly.type
_entity_poly.pdbx_seq_one_letter_code
_entity_poly.pdbx_strand_id
1 'polypeptide(L)'
;MSALPNSDQAGSPANRPKLHRALKARHLTMIAIGGSIGTGLFVASGASISQAGPGGAMVAYMLIGLMVYFLMTSLGEMAAFMPVSGSFATYGAKYVDE
;
A
#
# COMPACT_ATOMS: atom_id res chain seq x y z
N MET A 1 -9.00 54.52 -10.90
CA MET A 1 -9.83 53.29 -10.97
C MET A 1 -8.98 52.20 -11.60
N SER A 2 -8.02 51.66 -10.83
CA SER A 2 -7.08 50.63 -11.27
C SER A 2 -7.79 49.30 -11.33
N ALA A 3 -7.93 48.75 -12.54
CA ALA A 3 -8.42 47.39 -12.74
C ALA A 3 -7.58 46.42 -11.89
N LEU A 4 -8.27 45.59 -11.11
CA LEU A 4 -7.69 44.58 -10.23
C LEU A 4 -6.92 43.54 -11.07
N PRO A 5 -5.75 43.06 -10.62
CA PRO A 5 -5.10 41.91 -11.21
C PRO A 5 -5.95 40.65 -10.98
N ASN A 6 -6.37 40.02 -12.07
CA ASN A 6 -7.13 38.78 -12.09
C ASN A 6 -6.26 37.61 -11.58
N SER A 7 -6.54 37.12 -10.37
CA SER A 7 -5.86 35.98 -9.76
C SER A 7 -6.46 34.61 -10.11
N ASP A 8 -7.42 34.54 -11.04
CA ASP A 8 -8.10 33.29 -11.41
C ASP A 8 -7.63 32.72 -12.76
N GLN A 9 -6.34 32.42 -12.87
CA GLN A 9 -5.88 31.39 -13.81
C GLN A 9 -5.63 30.08 -13.07
N ALA A 10 -6.68 29.56 -12.42
CA ALA A 10 -6.78 28.14 -12.11
C ALA A 10 -6.84 27.39 -13.45
N GLY A 11 -5.71 26.79 -13.84
CA GLY A 11 -5.53 26.14 -15.13
C GLY A 11 -6.69 25.21 -15.51
N SER A 12 -7.16 25.35 -16.74
CA SER A 12 -8.21 24.54 -17.35
C SER A 12 -8.04 23.04 -17.05
N PRO A 13 -9.11 22.30 -16.67
CA PRO A 13 -9.05 20.85 -16.39
C PRO A 13 -8.73 19.97 -17.62
N ALA A 14 -8.42 20.57 -18.77
CA ALA A 14 -8.24 19.92 -20.06
C ALA A 14 -6.84 19.31 -20.28
N ASN A 15 -5.87 19.48 -19.37
CA ASN A 15 -4.51 18.97 -19.56
C ASN A 15 -3.92 18.29 -18.32
N ARG A 16 -4.66 17.37 -17.70
CA ARG A 16 -4.03 16.41 -16.79
C ARG A 16 -3.23 15.42 -17.65
N PRO A 17 -1.90 15.33 -17.52
CA PRO A 17 -1.13 14.34 -18.27
C PRO A 17 -1.70 12.95 -17.96
N LYS A 18 -2.27 12.30 -18.98
CA LYS A 18 -2.80 10.94 -18.84
C LYS A 18 -1.61 10.01 -18.59
N LEU A 19 -1.59 9.38 -17.42
CA LEU A 19 -0.58 8.38 -17.11
C LEU A 19 -0.63 7.26 -18.15
N HIS A 20 0.50 7.01 -18.81
CA HIS A 20 0.63 5.91 -19.73
C HIS A 20 0.72 4.60 -18.95
N ARG A 21 -0.28 3.73 -19.12
CA ARG A 21 -0.37 2.46 -18.39
C ARG A 21 0.58 1.42 -18.98
N ALA A 22 1.86 1.52 -18.62
CA ALA A 22 2.94 0.66 -19.11
C ALA A 22 3.42 -0.41 -18.12
N LEU A 23 2.93 -0.40 -16.88
CA LEU A 23 3.34 -1.35 -15.84
C LEU A 23 2.77 -2.73 -16.13
N LYS A 24 3.66 -3.67 -16.44
CA LYS A 24 3.37 -5.10 -16.59
C LYS A 24 3.31 -5.76 -15.21
N ALA A 25 2.65 -6.92 -15.12
CA ALA A 25 2.53 -7.72 -13.90
C ALA A 25 3.88 -7.90 -13.17
N ARG A 26 4.96 -8.21 -13.92
CA ARG A 26 6.31 -8.37 -13.35
C ARG A 26 6.82 -7.13 -12.60
N HIS A 27 6.51 -5.91 -13.07
CA HIS A 27 6.95 -4.68 -12.42
C HIS A 27 6.15 -4.45 -11.14
N LEU A 28 4.85 -4.76 -11.16
CA LEU A 28 4.01 -4.70 -9.97
C LEU A 28 4.50 -5.68 -8.90
N THR A 29 4.87 -6.90 -9.28
CA THR A 29 5.46 -7.87 -8.35
C THR A 29 6.80 -7.40 -7.79
N MET A 30 7.67 -6.81 -8.63
CA MET A 30 8.94 -6.24 -8.15
C MET A 30 8.73 -5.10 -7.15
N ILE A 31 7.76 -4.22 -7.40
CA ILE A 31 7.39 -3.13 -6.48
C ILE A 31 6.87 -3.70 -5.16
N ALA A 32 6.01 -4.71 -5.22
CA ALA A 32 5.47 -5.36 -4.01
C ALA A 32 6.59 -6.02 -3.18
N ILE A 33 7.49 -6.76 -3.81
CA ILE A 33 8.64 -7.39 -3.14
C ILE A 33 9.53 -6.32 -2.52
N GLY A 34 9.90 -5.28 -3.28
CA GLY A 34 10.76 -4.19 -2.80
C GLY A 34 10.14 -3.37 -1.67
N GLY A 35 8.82 -3.19 -1.66
CA GLY A 35 8.12 -2.51 -0.56
C GLY A 35 7.99 -3.38 0.70
N SER A 36 7.85 -4.70 0.52
CA SER A 36 7.67 -5.64 1.64
C SER A 36 8.98 -6.02 2.35
N ILE A 37 10.11 -6.09 1.64
CA ILE A 37 11.42 -6.43 2.20
C ILE A 37 12.14 -5.14 2.58
N GLY A 38 11.88 -4.67 3.81
CA GLY A 38 12.50 -3.46 4.38
C GLY A 38 13.54 -3.74 5.47
N THR A 39 14.14 -2.68 5.99
CA THR A 39 15.07 -2.74 7.14
C THR A 39 14.42 -3.29 8.40
N GLY A 40 13.09 -3.11 8.54
CA GLY A 40 12.29 -3.62 9.64
C GLY A 40 12.43 -5.14 9.83
N LEU A 41 12.62 -5.92 8.76
CA LEU A 41 12.87 -7.35 8.86
C LEU A 41 14.13 -7.63 9.67
N PHE A 42 15.22 -6.91 9.41
CA PHE A 42 16.49 -7.12 10.11
C PHE A 42 16.47 -6.61 11.55
N VAL A 43 15.91 -5.41 11.76
CA VAL A 43 15.84 -4.79 13.10
C VAL A 43 14.89 -5.56 14.02
N ALA A 44 13.69 -5.89 13.56
CA ALA A 44 12.69 -6.60 14.35
C ALA A 44 13.05 -8.08 14.55
N SER A 45 13.69 -8.73 13.58
CA SER A 45 14.12 -10.14 13.74
C SER A 45 15.18 -10.27 14.82
N GLY A 46 16.15 -9.35 14.88
CA GLY A 46 17.17 -9.36 15.95
C GLY A 46 16.55 -9.25 17.34
N ALA A 47 15.61 -8.32 17.52
CA ALA A 47 14.87 -8.16 18.77
C ALA A 47 14.01 -9.39 19.10
N SER A 48 13.30 -9.95 18.11
CA SER A 48 12.42 -11.10 18.30
C SER A 48 13.19 -12.36 18.68
N ILE A 49 14.35 -12.61 18.04
CA ILE A 49 15.21 -13.74 18.35
C ILE A 49 15.84 -13.58 19.74
N SER A 50 16.27 -12.37 20.10
CA SER A 50 16.85 -12.10 21.43
C SER A 50 15.84 -12.30 22.57
N GLN A 51 14.59 -11.88 22.37
CA GLN A 51 13.57 -11.92 23.43
C GLN A 51 12.85 -13.27 23.53
N ALA A 52 12.50 -13.89 22.40
CA ALA A 52 11.71 -15.12 22.35
C ALA A 52 12.55 -16.39 22.11
N GLY A 53 13.84 -16.24 21.83
CA GLY A 53 14.71 -17.32 21.35
C GLY A 53 14.42 -17.72 19.90
N PRO A 54 15.29 -18.56 19.29
CA PRO A 54 15.15 -18.96 17.89
C PRO A 54 13.87 -19.76 17.62
N GLY A 55 13.45 -20.62 18.54
CA GLY A 55 12.20 -21.38 18.42
C GLY A 55 10.95 -20.52 18.51
N GLY A 56 10.92 -19.58 19.47
CA GLY A 56 9.81 -18.64 19.63
C GLY A 56 9.67 -17.69 18.43
N ALA A 57 10.80 -17.23 17.87
CA ALA A 57 10.80 -16.38 16.69
C ALA A 57 10.20 -17.08 15.46
N MET A 58 10.50 -18.37 15.22
CA MET A 58 9.92 -19.12 14.10
C MET A 58 8.41 -19.31 14.24
N VAL A 59 7.93 -19.67 15.44
CA VAL A 59 6.48 -19.85 15.70
C VAL A 59 5.74 -18.53 15.55
N ALA A 60 6.28 -17.43 16.09
CA ALA A 60 5.71 -16.10 15.93
C ALA A 60 5.63 -15.69 14.46
N TYR A 61 6.68 -15.96 13.67
CA TYR A 61 6.69 -15.68 12.24
C TYR A 61 5.64 -16.49 11.47
N MET A 62 5.43 -17.76 11.83
CA MET A 62 4.38 -18.60 11.25
C MET A 62 2.97 -18.07 11.57
N LEU A 63 2.72 -17.73 12.84
CA LEU A 63 1.40 -17.24 13.28
C LEU A 63 1.05 -15.90 12.64
N ILE A 64 1.99 -14.95 12.65
CA ILE A 64 1.79 -13.65 12.01
C ILE A 64 1.68 -13.82 10.49
N GLY A 65 2.53 -14.65 9.88
CA GLY A 65 2.49 -14.94 8.46
C GLY A 65 1.14 -15.51 8.01
N LEU A 66 0.56 -16.42 8.81
CA LEU A 66 -0.77 -16.98 8.55
C LEU A 66 -1.85 -15.90 8.66
N MET A 67 -1.81 -15.07 9.70
CA MET A 67 -2.75 -13.96 9.87
C MET A 67 -2.69 -12.98 8.68
N VAL A 68 -1.49 -12.59 8.26
CA VAL A 68 -1.27 -11.67 7.14
C VAL A 68 -1.69 -12.30 5.81
N TYR A 69 -1.50 -13.62 5.64
CA TYR A 69 -1.97 -14.33 4.44
C TYR A 69 -3.50 -14.20 4.28
N PHE A 70 -4.27 -14.44 5.34
CA PHE A 70 -5.73 -14.28 5.28
C PHE A 70 -6.14 -12.84 4.99
N LEU A 71 -5.50 -11.86 5.64
CA LEU A 71 -5.76 -10.44 5.37
C LEU A 71 -5.47 -10.08 3.91
N MET A 72 -4.33 -10.50 3.38
CA MET A 72 -3.93 -10.14 2.01
C MET A 72 -4.82 -10.81 0.97
N THR A 73 -5.26 -12.06 1.21
CA THR A 73 -6.25 -12.73 0.34
C THR A 73 -7.57 -11.98 0.34
N SER A 74 -8.08 -11.56 1.51
CA SER A 74 -9.33 -10.78 1.59
C SER A 74 -9.22 -9.41 0.89
N LEU A 75 -8.10 -8.70 1.09
CA LEU A 75 -7.81 -7.44 0.39
C LEU A 75 -7.67 -7.65 -1.12
N GLY A 76 -7.12 -8.78 -1.54
CA GLY A 76 -6.99 -9.17 -2.94
C GLY A 76 -8.34 -9.33 -3.63
N GLU A 77 -9.29 -10.01 -2.98
CA GLU A 77 -10.67 -10.16 -3.49
C GLU A 77 -11.35 -8.79 -3.63
N MET A 78 -11.19 -7.89 -2.65
CA MET A 78 -11.72 -6.52 -2.73
C MET A 78 -11.07 -5.69 -3.85
N ALA A 79 -9.75 -5.83 -4.04
CA ALA A 79 -9.03 -5.13 -5.10
C ALA A 79 -9.38 -5.65 -6.50
N ALA A 80 -9.69 -6.94 -6.63
CA ALA A 80 -10.21 -7.52 -7.87
C ALA A 80 -11.64 -7.06 -8.17
N PHE A 81 -12.49 -6.96 -7.14
CA PHE A 81 -13.88 -6.51 -7.27
C PHE A 81 -13.99 -5.01 -7.60
N MET A 82 -13.18 -4.16 -6.95
CA MET A 82 -13.20 -2.71 -7.15
C MET A 82 -11.79 -2.18 -7.45
N PRO A 83 -11.33 -2.24 -8.72
CA PRO A 83 -9.99 -1.80 -9.10
C PRO A 83 -9.89 -0.27 -9.14
N VAL A 84 -9.81 0.35 -7.97
CA VAL A 84 -9.56 1.78 -7.80
C VAL A 84 -8.07 2.06 -7.62
N SER A 85 -7.60 3.19 -8.14
CA SER A 85 -6.23 3.67 -7.93
C SER A 85 -6.05 4.26 -6.51
N GLY A 86 -6.31 3.45 -5.49
CA GLY A 86 -6.28 3.83 -4.07
C GLY A 86 -5.50 2.85 -3.19
N SER A 87 -5.14 3.28 -1.99
CA SER A 87 -4.51 2.43 -0.96
C SER A 87 -5.56 1.61 -0.21
N PHE A 88 -5.13 0.67 0.64
CA PHE A 88 -5.99 -0.13 1.52
C PHE A 88 -6.98 0.72 2.33
N ALA A 89 -6.59 1.94 2.72
CA ALA A 89 -7.44 2.92 3.39
C ALA A 89 -8.70 3.32 2.59
N THR A 90 -8.68 3.20 1.25
CA THR A 90 -9.82 3.49 0.38
C THR A 90 -10.92 2.42 0.50
N TYR A 91 -10.53 1.17 0.74
CA TYR A 91 -11.48 0.09 1.03
C TYR A 91 -12.02 0.23 2.46
N GLY A 92 -11.16 0.60 3.42
CA GLY A 92 -11.58 0.95 4.78
C GLY A 92 -12.63 2.05 4.81
N ALA A 93 -12.35 3.22 4.21
CA ALA A 93 -13.29 4.34 4.19
C ALA A 93 -14.61 4.09 3.42
N LYS A 94 -14.71 3.00 2.64
CA LYS A 94 -15.93 2.63 1.90
C LYS A 94 -16.72 1.50 2.54
N TYR A 95 -16.05 0.58 3.25
CA TYR A 95 -16.67 -0.61 3.82
C TYR A 95 -16.66 -0.63 5.35
N VAL A 96 -15.87 0.24 5.98
CA VAL A 96 -15.91 0.55 7.42
C VAL A 96 -16.58 1.90 7.55
N ASP A 97 -17.89 1.86 7.76
CA ASP A 97 -18.66 2.98 8.31
C ASP A 97 -18.42 2.97 9.83
N GLU A 98 -18.17 4.14 10.44
CA GLU A 98 -18.25 4.30 11.90
C GLU A 98 -19.71 4.33 12.35
#